data_AF-A0A662S1J8-F1
#
_entry.id   AF-A0A662S1J8-F1
#
_cell.length_a   1.000
_cell.length_b   1.000
_cell.length_c   1.000
_cell.angle_alpha   90.00
_cell.angle_beta   90.00
_cell.angle_gamma   90.00
#
_symmetry.space_group_name_H-M   'P 1'
#
loop_
_entity.id
_entity.type
_entity.pdbx_description
1 polymer ?
#
loop_
_entity_poly.entity_id
_entity_poly.type
_entity_poly.pdbx_seq_one_letter_code
_entity_poly.pdbx_strand_id
1 'polypeptide(L)'
;MRAEGTDRAQDIMKVFLAMVLVLGVGFVIFGCAGMKYHGKYITTTVPYEPIDEFKHEGWVILAFEHPGKRPEEGEIYKFWLFRNGKKQREIVLNARIVGTRKFFLQEQIGDVVKTHASFIAPPTYEAVKERLKAVLSAEAKHRQ
;
A
#
# COMPACT_ATOMS: atom_id res chain seq x y z
N MET A 1 -56.04 3.85 -28.11
CA MET A 1 -55.22 4.70 -27.23
C MET A 1 -54.53 3.83 -26.19
N ARG A 2 -53.27 3.44 -26.42
CA ARG A 2 -52.35 2.88 -25.40
C ARG A 2 -50.98 2.69 -26.05
N ALA A 3 -50.21 3.77 -26.12
CA ALA A 3 -48.82 3.76 -26.59
C ALA A 3 -48.02 4.86 -25.88
N GLU A 4 -48.25 5.06 -24.57
CA GLU A 4 -47.59 6.12 -23.79
C GLU A 4 -46.73 5.58 -22.62
N GLY A 5 -46.79 4.27 -22.35
CA GLY A 5 -46.08 3.65 -21.22
C GLY A 5 -44.67 3.16 -21.53
N THR A 6 -44.39 2.80 -22.80
CA THR A 6 -43.14 2.14 -23.19
C THR A 6 -41.99 3.13 -23.39
N ASP A 7 -42.26 4.33 -23.94
CA ASP A 7 -41.24 5.35 -24.18
C ASP A 7 -40.65 5.91 -22.89
N ARG A 8 -41.48 6.18 -21.87
CA ARG A 8 -41.00 6.69 -20.57
C ARG A 8 -40.10 5.69 -19.84
N ALA A 9 -40.41 4.39 -19.91
CA ALA A 9 -39.57 3.36 -19.30
C ALA A 9 -38.21 3.25 -20.01
N GLN A 10 -38.20 3.42 -21.34
CA GLN A 10 -36.98 3.39 -22.15
C GLN A 10 -36.10 4.62 -21.92
N ASP A 11 -36.69 5.80 -21.70
CA ASP A 11 -35.97 7.03 -21.37
C ASP A 11 -35.41 7.01 -19.95
N ILE A 12 -36.18 6.49 -18.97
CA ILE A 12 -35.70 6.30 -17.59
C ILE A 12 -34.51 5.33 -17.56
N MET A 13 -34.57 4.23 -18.31
CA MET A 13 -33.49 3.25 -18.40
C MET A 13 -32.22 3.84 -19.03
N LYS A 14 -32.35 4.68 -20.06
CA LYS A 14 -31.19 5.38 -20.69
C LYS A 14 -30.54 6.38 -19.74
N VAL A 15 -31.33 7.17 -19.01
CA VAL A 15 -30.81 8.12 -18.02
C VAL A 15 -30.11 7.38 -16.88
N PHE A 16 -30.67 6.26 -16.41
CA PHE A 16 -30.05 5.44 -15.37
C PHE A 16 -28.74 4.81 -15.85
N LEU A 17 -28.71 4.27 -17.07
CA LEU A 17 -27.50 3.69 -17.67
C LEU A 17 -26.41 4.75 -17.88
N ALA A 18 -26.78 5.95 -18.33
CA ALA A 18 -25.87 7.09 -18.47
C ALA A 18 -25.31 7.54 -17.11
N MET A 19 -26.15 7.56 -16.06
CA MET A 19 -25.73 7.92 -14.70
C MET A 19 -24.75 6.88 -14.12
N VAL A 20 -24.99 5.58 -14.34
CA VAL A 20 -24.07 4.50 -13.95
C VAL A 20 -22.74 4.59 -14.71
N LEU A 21 -22.77 4.93 -16.01
CA LEU A 21 -21.57 5.12 -16.83
C LEU A 21 -20.74 6.32 -16.35
N VAL A 22 -21.38 7.45 -16.00
CA VAL A 22 -20.69 8.63 -15.47
C VAL A 22 -20.07 8.36 -14.09
N LEU A 23 -20.77 7.64 -13.22
CA LEU A 23 -20.24 7.21 -11.91
C LEU A 23 -19.11 6.18 -12.04
N GLY A 24 -19.22 5.24 -13.00
CA GLY A 24 -18.20 4.25 -13.28
C GLY A 24 -16.92 4.84 -13.87
N VAL A 25 -17.04 5.81 -14.79
CA VAL A 25 -15.88 6.50 -15.40
C VAL A 25 -15.20 7.43 -14.39
N GLY A 26 -15.95 8.07 -13.49
CA GLY A 26 -15.38 8.88 -12.41
C GLY A 26 -14.49 8.07 -11.46
N PHE A 27 -14.82 6.80 -11.19
CA PHE A 27 -14.04 5.92 -10.32
C PHE A 27 -12.73 5.42 -10.96
N VAL A 28 -12.68 5.34 -12.30
CA VAL A 28 -11.47 4.90 -13.03
C VAL A 28 -10.41 6.01 -13.12
N ILE A 29 -10.81 7.29 -13.13
CA ILE A 29 -9.88 8.42 -13.33
C ILE A 29 -9.14 8.82 -12.03
N PHE A 30 -9.73 8.60 -10.85
CA PHE A 30 -9.04 8.88 -9.57
C PHE A 30 -8.05 7.80 -9.13
N GLY A 31 -7.96 6.67 -9.83
CA GLY A 31 -7.10 5.54 -9.47
C GLY A 31 -5.65 5.61 -9.95
N CYS A 32 -5.23 6.67 -10.65
CA CYS A 32 -3.91 6.75 -11.31
C CYS A 32 -3.10 8.03 -10.98
N ALA A 33 -3.26 8.62 -9.80
CA ALA A 33 -2.44 9.76 -9.38
C ALA A 33 -1.18 9.31 -8.61
N GLY A 34 -0.38 8.41 -9.19
CA GLY A 34 0.95 8.10 -8.67
C GLY A 34 2.01 9.00 -9.31
N MET A 35 2.98 9.48 -8.53
CA MET A 35 4.12 10.24 -9.06
C MET A 35 5.21 9.29 -9.57
N LYS A 36 5.88 9.65 -10.66
CA LYS A 36 7.01 8.87 -11.17
C LYS A 36 8.26 9.22 -10.36
N TYR A 37 8.70 8.29 -9.52
CA TYR A 37 9.93 8.40 -8.74
C TYR A 37 11.13 7.89 -9.54
N HIS A 38 12.21 8.67 -9.52
CA HIS A 38 13.47 8.39 -10.19
C HIS A 38 14.59 8.22 -9.15
N GLY A 39 14.64 7.04 -8.56
CA GLY A 39 15.62 6.68 -7.53
C GLY A 39 16.99 6.28 -8.07
N LYS A 40 17.91 6.04 -7.15
CA LYS A 40 19.28 5.59 -7.42
C LYS A 40 19.34 4.17 -8.00
N TYR A 41 18.45 3.29 -7.54
CA TYR A 41 18.42 1.88 -7.92
C TYR A 41 17.15 1.47 -8.65
N ILE A 42 16.06 2.24 -8.53
CA ILE A 42 14.80 1.95 -9.22
C ILE A 42 14.08 3.21 -9.69
N THR A 43 13.44 3.12 -10.87
CA THR A 43 12.43 4.08 -11.33
C THR A 43 11.07 3.41 -11.28
N THR A 44 10.11 4.00 -10.58
CA THR A 44 8.77 3.41 -10.41
C THR A 44 7.71 4.46 -10.09
N THR A 45 6.44 4.12 -10.23
CA THR A 45 5.33 4.99 -9.84
C THR A 45 5.01 4.77 -8.37
N VAL A 46 5.10 5.81 -7.54
CA VAL A 46 4.91 5.78 -6.10
C VAL A 46 3.71 6.65 -5.69
N PRO A 47 3.05 6.37 -4.55
CA PRO A 47 1.91 7.16 -4.09
C PRO A 47 2.32 8.54 -3.56
N TYR A 48 3.53 8.68 -3.03
CA TYR A 48 4.14 9.90 -2.51
C TYR A 48 5.65 9.70 -2.39
N GLU A 49 6.40 10.77 -2.12
CA GLU A 49 7.88 10.72 -2.08
C GLU A 49 8.39 9.73 -1.01
N PRO A 50 9.28 8.78 -1.37
CA PRO A 50 9.93 7.91 -0.40
C PRO A 50 10.86 8.71 0.53
N ILE A 51 10.91 8.34 1.81
CA ILE A 51 11.86 8.92 2.77
C ILE A 51 13.26 8.32 2.65
N ASP A 52 13.38 7.13 2.04
CA ASP A 52 14.66 6.46 1.83
C ASP A 52 14.59 5.41 0.72
N GLU A 53 15.74 5.11 0.13
CA GLU A 53 15.96 4.06 -0.85
C GLU A 53 17.27 3.32 -0.55
N PHE A 54 17.19 2.00 -0.36
CA PHE A 54 18.38 1.19 -0.06
C PHE A 54 18.32 -0.22 -0.65
N LYS A 55 19.48 -0.89 -0.70
CA LYS A 55 19.62 -2.28 -1.13
C LYS A 55 19.96 -3.18 0.05
N HIS A 56 19.39 -4.38 0.09
CA HIS A 56 19.73 -5.40 1.07
C HIS A 56 19.35 -6.80 0.56
N GLU A 57 20.23 -7.79 0.67
CA GLU A 57 19.96 -9.20 0.31
C GLU A 57 19.29 -9.40 -1.08
N GLY A 58 19.76 -8.64 -2.07
CA GLY A 58 19.23 -8.68 -3.44
C GLY A 58 17.88 -7.96 -3.65
N TRP A 59 17.36 -7.28 -2.62
CA TRP A 59 16.20 -6.39 -2.70
C TRP A 59 16.62 -4.95 -2.92
N VAL A 60 15.84 -4.22 -3.72
CA VAL A 60 15.77 -2.76 -3.68
C VAL A 60 14.54 -2.39 -2.85
N ILE A 61 14.69 -1.51 -1.87
CA ILE A 61 13.65 -1.19 -0.90
C ILE A 61 13.40 0.31 -0.93
N LEU A 62 12.15 0.70 -1.17
CA LEU A 62 11.67 2.06 -0.96
C LEU A 62 10.94 2.12 0.37
N ALA A 63 11.31 3.08 1.20
CA ALA A 63 10.65 3.35 2.47
C ALA A 63 9.79 4.60 2.38
N PHE A 64 8.60 4.53 2.95
CA PHE A 64 7.59 5.56 2.94
C PHE A 64 7.18 5.84 4.39
N GLU A 65 7.05 7.10 4.76
CA GLU A 65 6.38 7.50 5.99
C GLU A 65 4.97 7.95 5.69
N HIS A 66 4.01 7.50 6.50
CA HIS A 66 2.61 7.88 6.30
C HIS A 66 2.46 9.41 6.30
N PRO A 67 1.90 10.01 5.24
CA PRO A 67 1.83 11.46 5.14
C PRO A 67 0.87 12.03 6.19
N GLY A 68 1.32 13.06 6.91
CA GLY A 68 0.53 13.76 7.91
C GLY A 68 0.95 13.46 9.35
N LYS A 69 0.02 13.61 10.30
CA LYS A 69 0.29 13.35 11.72
C LYS A 69 0.35 11.85 11.97
N ARG A 70 1.36 11.41 12.73
CA ARG A 70 1.53 10.00 13.11
C ARG A 70 0.26 9.50 13.80
N PRO A 71 -0.45 8.53 13.22
CA PRO A 71 -1.76 8.15 13.71
C PRO A 71 -1.63 7.35 15.02
N GLU A 72 -2.65 7.41 15.88
CA GLU A 72 -2.67 6.61 17.12
C GLU A 72 -2.70 5.11 16.81
N GLU A 73 -3.51 4.72 15.83
CA GLU A 73 -3.57 3.39 15.21
C GLU A 73 -3.46 3.49 13.69
N GLY A 74 -2.87 2.47 13.06
CA GLY A 74 -2.72 2.41 11.62
C GLY A 74 -1.27 2.51 11.14
N GLU A 75 -1.11 2.75 9.85
CA GLU A 75 0.16 2.73 9.14
C GLU A 75 1.07 3.88 9.58
N ILE A 76 2.34 3.55 9.82
CA ILE A 76 3.39 4.52 10.16
C ILE A 76 4.45 4.52 9.08
N TYR A 77 5.00 3.35 8.77
CA TYR A 77 5.98 3.17 7.71
C TYR A 77 5.54 2.09 6.76
N LYS A 78 5.81 2.28 5.48
CA LYS A 78 5.59 1.28 4.43
C LYS A 78 6.88 1.04 3.67
N PHE A 79 7.16 -0.22 3.39
CA PHE A 79 8.36 -0.67 2.71
C PHE A 79 7.94 -1.45 1.48
N TRP A 80 8.26 -0.92 0.31
CA TRP A 80 8.08 -1.61 -0.96
C TRP A 80 9.37 -2.31 -1.34
N LEU A 81 9.27 -3.64 -1.46
CA LEU A 81 10.40 -4.52 -1.75
C LEU A 81 10.34 -4.94 -3.20
N PHE A 82 11.39 -4.59 -3.94
CA PHE A 82 11.53 -4.85 -5.36
C PHE A 82 12.62 -5.86 -5.64
N ARG A 83 12.33 -6.76 -6.59
CA ARG A 83 13.32 -7.68 -7.17
C ARG A 83 13.09 -7.74 -8.67
N ASN A 84 14.19 -7.74 -9.44
CA ASN A 84 14.15 -7.71 -10.90
C ASN A 84 13.29 -6.55 -11.45
N GLY A 85 13.35 -5.38 -10.80
CA GLY A 85 12.62 -4.17 -11.20
C GLY A 85 11.11 -4.17 -10.92
N LYS A 86 10.55 -5.23 -10.31
CA LYS A 86 9.12 -5.33 -9.98
C LYS A 86 8.90 -5.34 -8.48
N LYS A 87 7.85 -4.66 -8.00
CA LYS A 87 7.41 -4.75 -6.60
C LYS A 87 6.91 -6.17 -6.36
N GLN A 88 7.49 -6.88 -5.41
CA GLN A 88 7.07 -8.25 -5.07
C GLN A 88 6.47 -8.35 -3.68
N ARG A 89 6.90 -7.50 -2.75
CA ARG A 89 6.45 -7.54 -1.36
C ARG A 89 6.18 -6.14 -0.84
N GLU A 90 5.28 -6.06 0.12
CA GLU A 90 4.97 -4.84 0.86
C GLU A 90 4.94 -5.17 2.34
N ILE A 91 5.81 -4.50 3.11
CA ILE A 91 5.91 -4.67 4.55
C ILE A 91 5.56 -3.35 5.20
N VAL A 92 4.71 -3.38 6.22
CA VAL A 92 4.15 -2.18 6.84
C VAL A 92 4.40 -2.23 8.35
N LEU A 93 4.84 -1.11 8.92
CA LEU A 93 4.81 -0.90 10.35
C LEU A 93 3.47 -0.27 10.72
N ASN A 94 2.64 -1.00 11.46
CA ASN A 94 1.33 -0.55 11.94
C ASN A 94 1.34 -0.38 13.46
N ALA A 95 0.73 0.71 13.96
CA ALA A 95 0.32 0.81 15.35
C ALA A 95 -1.06 0.15 15.57
N ARG A 96 -1.21 -0.59 16.66
CA ARG A 96 -2.49 -1.13 17.13
C ARG A 96 -2.56 -1.06 18.66
N ILE A 97 -3.75 -0.86 19.20
CA ILE A 97 -4.02 -0.87 20.63
C ILE A 97 -4.51 -2.27 21.01
N VAL A 98 -3.65 -3.03 21.70
CA VAL A 98 -4.00 -4.36 22.24
C VAL A 98 -3.63 -4.36 23.72
N GLY A 99 -4.54 -3.82 24.53
CA GLY A 99 -4.28 -3.45 25.94
C GLY A 99 -3.44 -2.19 26.05
N THR A 100 -2.24 -2.20 25.47
CA THR A 100 -1.37 -1.03 25.29
C THR A 100 -1.09 -0.82 23.80
N ARG A 101 -0.68 0.40 23.43
CA ARG A 101 -0.23 0.69 22.06
C ARG A 101 1.02 -0.12 21.76
N LYS A 102 0.99 -0.89 20.67
CA LYS A 102 2.09 -1.70 20.16
C LYS A 102 2.28 -1.45 18.68
N PHE A 103 3.48 -1.71 18.20
CA PHE A 103 3.85 -1.47 16.81
C PHE A 103 4.28 -2.79 16.18
N PHE A 104 3.68 -3.15 15.05
CA PHE A 104 3.90 -4.44 14.40
C PHE A 104 4.43 -4.23 13.00
N LEU A 105 5.56 -4.86 12.70
CA LEU A 105 6.10 -4.95 11.34
C LEU A 105 5.50 -6.18 10.67
N GLN A 106 4.63 -5.95 9.70
CA GLN A 106 3.74 -6.98 9.15
C GLN A 106 3.78 -6.99 7.63
N GLU A 107 3.46 -8.14 7.06
CA GLU A 107 3.32 -8.36 5.64
C GLU A 107 2.00 -9.08 5.37
N GLN A 108 1.24 -8.59 4.39
CA GLN A 108 0.05 -9.28 3.91
C GLN A 108 0.46 -10.25 2.80
N ILE A 109 0.20 -11.55 2.98
CA ILE A 109 0.47 -12.61 2.01
C ILE A 109 -0.85 -13.33 1.72
N GLY A 110 -1.52 -12.95 0.62
CA GLY A 110 -2.90 -13.38 0.38
C GLY A 110 -3.80 -12.89 1.50
N ASP A 111 -4.50 -13.81 2.17
CA ASP A 111 -5.37 -13.50 3.31
C ASP A 111 -4.66 -13.56 4.67
N VAL A 112 -3.37 -13.91 4.70
CA VAL A 112 -2.61 -14.11 5.93
C VAL A 112 -1.77 -12.88 6.26
N VAL A 113 -1.92 -12.35 7.47
CA VAL A 113 -1.03 -11.32 8.04
C VAL A 113 0.15 -12.01 8.73
N LYS A 114 1.33 -11.95 8.12
CA LYS A 114 2.57 -12.41 8.76
C LYS A 114 3.15 -11.26 9.59
N THR A 115 3.33 -11.48 10.89
CA THR A 115 4.05 -10.53 11.76
C THR A 115 5.51 -10.93 11.85
N HIS A 116 6.40 -10.05 11.42
CA HIS A 116 7.85 -10.27 11.43
C HIS A 116 8.50 -9.79 12.72
N ALA A 117 8.01 -8.68 13.27
CA ALA A 117 8.50 -8.12 14.52
C ALA A 117 7.43 -7.27 15.22
N SER A 118 7.61 -7.05 16.51
CA SER A 118 6.81 -6.12 17.30
C SER A 118 7.68 -5.24 18.19
N PHE A 119 7.22 -4.01 18.46
CA PHE A 119 7.85 -3.04 19.34
C PHE A 119 6.83 -2.57 20.39
N ILE A 120 7.32 -2.40 21.62
CA ILE A 120 6.49 -1.97 22.77
C ILE A 120 6.41 -0.44 22.83
N ALA A 121 7.50 0.25 22.48
CA ALA A 121 7.56 1.70 22.37
C ALA A 121 7.56 2.12 20.89
N PRO A 122 7.19 3.38 20.56
CA PRO A 122 7.25 3.89 19.20
C PRO A 122 8.68 3.78 18.66
N PRO A 123 8.94 2.94 17.64
CA PRO A 123 10.28 2.78 17.12
C PRO A 123 10.63 3.97 16.21
N THR A 124 11.92 4.30 16.16
CA THR A 124 12.48 5.22 15.17
C THR A 124 12.56 4.54 13.81
N TYR A 125 12.60 5.33 12.75
CA TYR A 125 12.77 4.82 11.39
C TYR A 125 13.97 3.88 11.25
N GLU A 126 15.16 4.30 11.73
CA GLU A 126 16.38 3.48 11.65
C GLU A 126 16.26 2.14 12.39
N ALA A 127 15.61 2.10 13.55
CA ALA A 127 15.38 0.85 14.27
C ALA A 127 14.49 -0.12 13.48
N VAL A 128 13.48 0.41 12.79
CA VAL A 128 12.58 -0.39 11.94
C VAL A 128 13.32 -0.88 10.70
N LYS A 129 14.13 -0.02 10.08
CA LYS A 129 14.97 -0.35 8.92
C LYS A 129 15.96 -1.46 9.23
N GLU A 130 16.71 -1.37 10.33
CA GLU A 130 17.64 -2.41 10.74
C GLU A 130 16.92 -3.73 11.08
N ARG A 131 15.74 -3.65 11.70
CA ARG A 131 14.92 -4.83 11.96
C ARG A 131 14.43 -5.49 10.68
N LEU A 132 14.00 -4.71 9.68
CA LEU A 132 13.62 -5.21 8.37
C LEU A 132 14.79 -5.91 7.68
N LYS A 133 15.99 -5.31 7.69
CA LYS A 133 17.19 -5.94 7.14
C LYS A 133 17.48 -7.28 7.81
N ALA A 134 17.40 -7.35 9.13
CA ALA A 134 17.61 -8.60 9.88
C ALA A 134 16.59 -9.68 9.49
N VAL A 135 15.32 -9.32 9.30
CA VAL A 135 14.26 -10.24 8.83
C VAL A 135 14.62 -10.79 7.44
N LEU A 136 15.01 -9.92 6.51
CA LEU A 136 15.36 -10.33 5.16
C LEU A 136 16.60 -11.23 5.11
N SER A 137 17.62 -10.95 5.92
CA SER A 137 18.82 -11.80 6.03
C SER A 137 18.49 -13.17 6.63
N ALA A 138 17.60 -13.24 7.63
CA ALA A 138 17.16 -14.52 8.17
C ALA A 138 16.41 -15.35 7.12
N GLU A 139 15.51 -14.72 6.35
CA GLU A 139 14.79 -15.39 5.26
C GLU A 139 15.72 -15.85 4.13
N ALA A 140 16.78 -15.09 3.81
CA ALA A 140 17.77 -15.47 2.82
C ALA A 140 18.55 -16.74 3.23
N LYS A 141 18.93 -16.84 4.51
CA LYS A 141 19.63 -18.01 5.07
C LYS A 141 18.77 -19.29 5.03
N HIS A 142 17.46 -19.18 5.21
CA HIS A 142 16.56 -20.33 5.15
C HIS A 142 16.22 -20.82 3.73
N ARG A 143 16.65 -20.10 2.69
CA ARG A 143 16.42 -20.48 1.28
C ARG A 143 17.66 -21.08 0.61
N GLN A 144 18.80 -21.09 1.30
CA GLN A 144 20.03 -21.78 0.89
C GLN A 144 20.02 -23.18 1.48
#